data_AF-A0A9J6AN84-F1
#
_entry.id   AF-A0A9J6AN84-F1
#
_cell.length_a   1.000
_cell.length_b   1.000
_cell.length_c   1.000
_cell.angle_alpha   90.00
_cell.angle_beta   90.00
_cell.angle_gamma   90.00
#
_symmetry.space_group_name_H-M   'P 1'
#
loop_
_entity.id
_entity.type
_entity.pdbx_description
1 polymer ?
#
loop_
_entity_poly.entity_id
_entity_poly.type
_entity_poly.pdbx_seq_one_letter_code
_entity_poly.pdbx_strand_id
1 'polypeptide(L)'
;MAGVYIIIYVCPETILRLIKLLQSLAESHGIALVAVHEVHCVSKWGHDFPSDYSQAKAAGKNIDKFSWYHWQLSVLRENFRMDTMKFLKFDIPIMALTASATTRVREDILQSLHMSKATKIVKHSKTSSLASYKMDFHDG
;
A
#
# COMPACT_ATOMS: atom_id res chain seq x y z
N MET A 1 7.91 9.35 -20.05
CA MET A 1 6.83 8.55 -20.69
C MET A 1 5.86 9.54 -21.31
N ALA A 2 5.48 9.41 -22.57
CA ALA A 2 4.63 10.39 -23.27
C ALA A 2 3.13 10.26 -22.95
N GLY A 3 2.77 9.78 -21.76
CA GLY A 3 1.36 9.59 -21.34
C GLY A 3 0.57 8.54 -22.12
N VAL A 4 1.23 7.62 -22.85
CA VAL A 4 0.56 6.63 -23.72
C VAL A 4 -0.16 5.54 -22.92
N TYR A 5 0.27 5.28 -21.68
CA TYR A 5 -0.28 4.23 -20.83
C TYR A 5 -1.13 4.82 -19.71
N ILE A 6 -2.32 4.23 -19.52
CA ILE A 6 -3.28 4.64 -18.49
C ILE A 6 -2.95 4.00 -17.13
N ILE A 7 -2.40 2.78 -17.14
CA ILE A 7 -2.06 2.00 -15.94
C ILE A 7 -0.62 1.52 -16.04
N ILE A 8 0.12 1.65 -14.94
CA ILE A 8 1.52 1.21 -14.83
C ILE A 8 1.62 0.26 -13.63
N TYR A 9 2.06 -0.97 -13.89
CA TYR A 9 2.32 -1.96 -12.84
C TYR A 9 3.79 -1.93 -12.43
N VAL A 10 4.04 -1.97 -11.12
CA VAL A 10 5.39 -1.89 -10.54
C VAL A 10 5.52 -2.93 -9.43
N CYS A 11 6.62 -3.69 -9.42
CA CYS A 11 6.95 -4.60 -8.33
C CYS A 11 7.44 -3.80 -7.10
N PRO A 12 7.01 -4.14 -5.87
CA PRO A 12 7.39 -3.42 -4.64
C PRO A 12 8.90 -3.19 -4.50
N GLU A 13 9.68 -4.20 -4.87
CA GLU A 13 11.14 -4.24 -4.82
C GLU A 13 11.82 -3.14 -5.65
N THR A 14 11.11 -2.57 -6.63
CA THR A 14 11.62 -1.57 -7.56
C THR A 14 11.18 -0.15 -7.24
N ILE A 15 10.23 0.04 -6.31
CA ILE A 15 9.64 1.34 -5.98
C ILE A 15 10.72 2.37 -5.62
N LEU A 16 11.67 1.99 -4.76
CA LEU A 16 12.74 2.89 -4.30
C LEU A 16 13.60 3.41 -5.45
N ARG A 17 13.89 2.56 -6.43
CA ARG A 17 14.67 2.92 -7.62
C ARG A 17 13.87 3.81 -8.57
N LEU A 18 12.55 3.62 -8.62
CA LEU A 18 11.67 4.32 -9.54
C LEU A 18 11.07 5.62 -8.97
N ILE A 19 11.29 5.93 -7.69
CA ILE A 19 10.58 7.01 -7.00
C ILE A 19 10.70 8.36 -7.71
N LYS A 20 11.91 8.76 -8.13
CA LYS A 20 12.15 10.01 -8.86
C LYS A 20 11.47 10.04 -10.23
N LEU A 21 11.40 8.88 -10.88
CA LEU A 21 10.81 8.74 -12.21
C LEU A 21 9.28 8.83 -12.12
N LEU A 22 8.70 8.23 -11.07
CA LEU A 22 7.28 8.36 -10.76
C LEU A 22 6.90 9.77 -10.30
N GLN A 23 7.77 10.47 -9.56
CA GLN A 23 7.57 11.89 -9.22
C GLN A 23 7.55 12.77 -10.46
N SER A 24 8.52 12.59 -11.37
CA SER A 24 8.54 13.30 -12.65
C SER A 24 7.30 12.98 -13.50
N LEU A 25 6.79 11.75 -13.47
CA LEU A 25 5.53 11.39 -14.12
C LEU A 25 4.33 12.11 -13.50
N ALA A 26 4.26 12.17 -12.17
CA ALA A 26 3.22 12.90 -11.46
C ALA A 26 3.24 14.39 -11.78
N GLU A 27 4.41 15.00 -11.89
CA GLU A 27 4.59 16.42 -12.27
C GLU A 27 4.16 16.70 -13.71
N SER A 28 4.57 15.83 -14.64
CA SER A 28 4.41 16.10 -16.08
C SER A 28 3.04 15.69 -16.64
N HIS A 29 2.47 14.58 -16.16
CA HIS A 29 1.23 14.00 -16.71
C HIS A 29 0.16 13.75 -15.63
N GLY A 30 0.52 13.82 -14.35
CA GLY A 30 -0.37 13.52 -13.24
C GLY A 30 -0.43 12.03 -12.90
N ILE A 31 -0.68 11.73 -11.62
CA ILE A 31 -1.05 10.40 -11.12
C ILE A 31 -2.36 10.56 -10.37
N ALA A 32 -3.41 9.87 -10.81
CA ALA A 32 -4.73 9.98 -10.22
C ALA A 32 -4.89 9.12 -8.94
N LEU A 33 -4.19 7.98 -8.87
CA LEU A 33 -4.33 6.99 -7.82
C LEU A 33 -3.10 6.09 -7.77
N VAL A 34 -2.69 5.70 -6.56
CA VAL A 34 -1.78 4.57 -6.34
C VAL A 34 -2.57 3.40 -5.75
N ALA A 35 -2.58 2.26 -6.44
CA ALA A 35 -3.20 1.03 -5.95
C ALA A 35 -2.14 0.04 -5.50
N VAL A 36 -2.27 -0.48 -4.27
CA VAL A 36 -1.38 -1.50 -3.69
C VAL A 36 -2.16 -2.82 -3.61
N HIS A 37 -1.73 -3.79 -4.41
CA HIS A 37 -2.32 -5.13 -4.47
C HIS A 37 -1.66 -6.09 -3.46
N GLU A 38 -2.39 -7.10 -3.00
CA GLU A 38 -2.00 -8.02 -1.92
C GLU A 38 -1.38 -7.32 -0.70
N VAL A 39 -1.99 -6.20 -0.28
CA VAL A 39 -1.43 -5.39 0.80
C VAL A 39 -1.35 -6.14 2.14
N HIS A 40 -2.07 -7.26 2.30
CA HIS A 40 -1.99 -8.09 3.51
C HIS A 40 -0.57 -8.63 3.76
N CYS A 41 0.29 -8.67 2.74
CA CYS A 41 1.70 -9.08 2.84
C CYS A 41 2.53 -8.19 3.78
N VAL A 42 2.05 -7.00 4.16
CA VAL A 42 2.74 -6.14 5.14
C VAL A 42 2.49 -6.55 6.58
N SER A 43 1.48 -7.38 6.82
CA SER A 43 1.19 -7.92 8.15
C SER A 43 1.84 -9.29 8.31
N LYS A 44 2.51 -9.50 9.45
CA LYS A 44 3.01 -10.83 9.86
C LYS A 44 1.89 -11.86 10.09
N TRP A 45 0.65 -11.37 10.20
CA TRP A 45 -0.56 -12.19 10.35
C TRP A 45 -1.27 -12.43 9.01
N GLY A 46 -0.72 -11.90 7.91
CA GLY A 46 -1.15 -12.22 6.56
C GLY A 46 -0.70 -13.63 6.16
N HIS A 47 -1.53 -14.31 5.36
CA HIS A 47 -1.24 -15.68 4.91
C HIS A 47 0.02 -15.77 4.03
N ASP A 48 0.32 -14.73 3.26
CA ASP A 48 1.46 -14.68 2.33
C ASP A 48 2.56 -13.69 2.78
N PHE A 49 2.97 -13.74 4.05
CA PHE A 49 4.06 -12.88 4.54
C PHE A 49 5.40 -13.23 3.86
N PRO A 50 5.99 -12.40 2.97
CA PRO A 50 6.98 -12.87 1.97
C PRO A 50 8.34 -13.30 2.56
N SER A 51 8.82 -14.52 2.34
CA SER A 51 10.06 -15.02 2.97
C SER A 51 11.34 -14.24 2.61
N ASP A 52 11.32 -13.48 1.52
CA ASP A 52 12.51 -12.87 0.93
C ASP A 52 12.56 -11.37 1.14
N TYR A 53 13.72 -10.89 1.60
CA TYR A 53 13.95 -9.49 1.91
C TYR A 53 15.39 -9.04 1.69
N SER A 54 16.02 -9.72 0.75
CA SER A 54 17.45 -9.70 0.52
C SER A 54 17.99 -8.27 0.27
N GLN A 55 17.16 -7.32 -0.16
CA GLN A 55 17.58 -5.92 -0.34
C GLN A 55 17.82 -5.12 0.95
N ALA A 56 17.12 -5.36 2.07
CA ALA A 56 17.47 -4.64 3.32
C ALA A 56 18.79 -5.10 3.90
N LYS A 57 19.04 -6.41 3.79
CA LYS A 57 20.31 -7.04 4.15
C LYS A 57 21.44 -6.50 3.27
N ALA A 58 21.18 -6.36 1.97
CA ALA A 58 22.11 -5.74 1.02
C ALA A 58 22.36 -4.24 1.30
N ALA A 59 21.35 -3.52 1.79
CA ALA A 59 21.46 -2.12 2.20
C ALA A 59 22.09 -1.92 3.60
N GLY A 60 22.56 -3.00 4.25
CA GLY A 60 23.21 -2.95 5.56
C GLY A 60 22.30 -2.52 6.72
N LYS A 61 20.98 -2.53 6.53
CA LYS A 61 20.03 -2.15 7.57
C LYS A 61 19.67 -3.38 8.41
N ASN A 62 19.95 -3.33 9.71
CA ASN A 62 19.46 -4.31 10.68
C ASN A 62 18.02 -3.95 11.09
N ILE A 63 17.09 -4.18 10.17
CA ILE A 63 15.65 -3.96 10.38
C ILE A 63 14.92 -5.28 10.21
N ASP A 64 13.92 -5.52 11.05
CA ASP A 64 13.08 -6.69 10.91
C ASP A 64 12.19 -6.59 9.66
N LYS A 65 11.64 -7.74 9.25
CA LYS A 65 10.85 -7.89 8.03
C LYS A 65 9.57 -7.07 8.00
N PHE A 66 8.93 -6.88 9.16
CA PHE A 66 7.74 -6.03 9.25
C PHE A 66 8.15 -4.57 9.00
N SER A 67 9.26 -4.14 9.58
CA SER A 67 9.75 -2.76 9.48
C SER A 67 10.10 -2.25 8.07
N TRP A 68 10.56 -3.07 7.11
CA TRP A 68 10.77 -2.60 5.71
C TRP A 68 9.66 -2.89 4.73
N TYR A 69 8.76 -3.86 4.95
CA TYR A 69 7.50 -3.82 4.20
C TYR A 69 6.72 -2.55 4.56
N HIS A 70 6.69 -2.22 5.85
CA HIS A 70 6.19 -0.94 6.32
C HIS A 70 6.96 0.22 5.65
N TRP A 71 8.30 0.23 5.70
CA TRP A 71 9.10 1.30 5.10
C TRP A 71 8.88 1.48 3.59
N GLN A 72 8.85 0.40 2.80
CA GLN A 72 8.66 0.49 1.35
C GLN A 72 7.31 1.09 0.96
N LEU A 73 6.26 0.73 1.67
CA LEU A 73 4.94 1.28 1.42
C LEU A 73 4.77 2.70 1.98
N SER A 74 5.40 2.99 3.12
CA SER A 74 5.47 4.36 3.66
C SER A 74 6.16 5.30 2.69
N VAL A 75 7.19 4.85 1.94
CA VAL A 75 7.85 5.64 0.90
C VAL A 75 6.86 6.12 -0.17
N LEU A 76 5.91 5.30 -0.60
CA LEU A 76 4.87 5.75 -1.54
C LEU A 76 4.07 6.90 -0.92
N ARG A 77 3.59 6.72 0.32
CA ARG A 77 2.80 7.76 0.97
C ARG A 77 3.61 9.04 1.19
N GLU A 78 4.86 8.95 1.63
CA GLU A 78 5.70 10.12 1.89
C GLU A 78 6.06 10.90 0.61
N ASN A 79 6.27 10.20 -0.51
CA ASN A 79 6.75 10.83 -1.75
C ASN A 79 5.63 11.37 -2.64
N PHE A 80 4.37 10.98 -2.42
CA PHE A 80 3.21 11.40 -3.22
C PHE A 80 2.19 12.26 -2.43
N ARG A 81 2.67 12.97 -1.41
CA ARG A 81 1.91 13.96 -0.63
C ARG A 81 2.14 15.38 -1.12
N MET A 82 1.17 16.26 -0.83
CA MET A 82 1.25 17.67 -1.17
C MET A 82 2.46 18.39 -0.54
N ASP A 83 2.86 17.98 0.68
CA ASP A 83 3.99 18.57 1.39
C ASP A 83 5.32 18.32 0.67
N THR A 84 5.43 17.14 0.03
CA THR A 84 6.62 16.72 -0.74
C THR A 84 6.55 17.21 -2.19
N MET A 85 5.35 17.19 -2.77
CA MET A 85 5.08 17.47 -4.18
C MET A 85 4.24 18.75 -4.30
N LYS A 86 4.91 19.91 -4.20
CA LYS A 86 4.27 21.24 -4.04
C LYS A 86 3.29 21.66 -5.15
N PHE A 87 3.35 21.01 -6.32
CA PHE A 87 2.41 21.27 -7.42
C PHE A 87 1.06 20.57 -7.23
N LEU A 88 0.98 19.59 -6.33
CA LEU A 88 -0.26 18.90 -6.02
C LEU A 88 -1.18 19.80 -5.18
N LYS A 89 -2.46 19.87 -5.56
CA LYS A 89 -3.50 20.53 -4.75
C LYS A 89 -3.96 19.66 -3.57
N PHE A 90 -3.85 18.35 -3.73
CA PHE A 90 -4.24 17.34 -2.74
C PHE A 90 -3.27 16.18 -2.82
N ASP A 91 -3.12 15.45 -1.70
CA ASP A 91 -2.38 14.19 -1.71
C ASP A 91 -2.91 13.23 -2.77
N ILE A 92 -2.01 12.49 -3.43
CA ILE A 92 -2.45 11.42 -4.32
C ILE A 92 -3.12 10.33 -3.46
N PRO A 93 -4.37 9.93 -3.79
CA PRO A 93 -5.06 8.88 -3.06
C PRO A 93 -4.32 7.54 -3.14
N ILE A 94 -4.39 6.76 -2.06
CA ILE A 94 -3.90 5.38 -2.03
C ILE A 94 -5.08 4.44 -1.81
N MET A 95 -5.18 3.41 -2.65
CA MET A 95 -6.13 2.32 -2.51
C MET A 95 -5.38 1.04 -2.15
N ALA A 96 -5.79 0.40 -1.06
CA ALA A 96 -5.19 -0.84 -0.56
C ALA A 96 -6.15 -2.00 -0.85
N LEU A 97 -5.68 -3.02 -1.57
CA LEU A 97 -6.48 -4.15 -2.05
C LEU A 97 -5.93 -5.46 -1.50
N THR A 98 -6.81 -6.29 -0.94
CA THR A 98 -6.47 -7.62 -0.44
C THR A 98 -7.70 -8.51 -0.37
N ALA A 99 -7.52 -9.82 -0.58
CA ALA A 99 -8.58 -10.82 -0.39
C ALA A 99 -8.91 -11.06 1.10
N SER A 100 -7.92 -10.95 1.99
CA SER A 100 -8.09 -11.16 3.43
C SER A 100 -7.63 -9.92 4.21
N ALA A 101 -8.46 -9.45 5.15
CA ALA A 101 -8.16 -8.32 6.02
C ALA A 101 -8.84 -8.49 7.37
N THR A 102 -8.35 -9.47 8.14
CA THR A 102 -8.66 -9.59 9.58
C THR A 102 -8.40 -8.24 10.27
N THR A 103 -9.02 -8.00 11.42
CA THR A 103 -8.91 -6.70 12.11
C THR A 103 -7.46 -6.29 12.35
N ARG A 104 -6.60 -7.23 12.77
CA ARG A 104 -5.16 -6.99 12.95
C ARG A 104 -4.43 -6.68 11.65
N VAL A 105 -4.69 -7.45 10.58
CA VAL A 105 -4.08 -7.19 9.26
C VAL A 105 -4.49 -5.81 8.75
N ARG A 106 -5.74 -5.41 8.95
CA ARG A 106 -6.24 -4.07 8.59
C ARG A 106 -5.53 -2.97 9.36
N GLU A 107 -5.34 -3.11 10.67
CA GLU A 107 -4.61 -2.14 11.48
C GLU A 107 -3.17 -1.99 10.98
N ASP A 108 -2.48 -3.12 10.72
CA ASP A 108 -1.13 -3.13 10.17
C ASP A 108 -1.06 -2.43 8.79
N ILE A 109 -2.06 -2.63 7.92
CA ILE A 109 -2.17 -1.95 6.61
C ILE A 109 -2.34 -0.44 6.80
N LEU A 110 -3.28 -0.03 7.64
CA LEU A 110 -3.55 1.39 7.89
C LEU A 110 -2.30 2.09 8.45
N GLN A 111 -1.59 1.43 9.36
CA GLN A 111 -0.34 1.92 9.91
C GLN A 111 0.75 2.01 8.81
N SER A 112 0.98 0.94 8.05
CA SER A 112 2.04 0.86 7.03
C SER A 112 1.90 1.90 5.92
N LEU A 113 0.66 2.16 5.49
CA LEU A 113 0.36 3.12 4.44
C LEU A 113 0.11 4.54 4.98
N HIS A 114 0.28 4.77 6.29
CA HIS A 114 -0.10 5.99 7.00
C HIS A 114 -1.50 6.50 6.58
N MET A 115 -2.47 5.57 6.50
CA MET A 115 -3.85 5.85 6.16
C MET A 115 -4.62 6.28 7.42
N SER A 116 -5.53 7.25 7.26
CA SER A 116 -6.37 7.70 8.37
C SER A 116 -7.36 6.61 8.81
N LYS A 117 -7.77 6.63 10.09
CA LYS A 117 -8.89 5.82 10.58
C LYS A 117 -10.21 6.12 9.85
N ALA A 118 -10.33 7.30 9.23
CA ALA A 118 -11.47 7.68 8.39
C ALA A 118 -11.44 7.04 6.98
N THR A 119 -10.46 6.18 6.69
CA THR A 119 -10.39 5.45 5.43
C THR A 119 -11.68 4.66 5.21
N LYS A 120 -12.31 4.86 4.06
CA LYS A 120 -13.50 4.09 3.68
C LYS A 120 -13.10 2.65 3.38
N ILE A 121 -13.57 1.73 4.20
CA ILE A 121 -13.32 0.30 4.03
C ILE A 121 -14.52 -0.32 3.34
N VAL A 122 -14.27 -0.96 2.20
CA VAL A 122 -15.29 -1.70 1.47
C VAL A 122 -14.94 -3.17 1.55
N LYS A 123 -15.88 -3.96 2.06
CA LYS A 123 -15.80 -5.41 2.13
C LYS A 123 -16.99 -5.99 1.38
N HIS A 124 -16.76 -6.99 0.54
CA HIS A 124 -17.82 -7.74 -0.12
C HIS A 124 -17.53 -9.23 0.06
N SER A 125 -18.42 -9.97 0.72
CA SER A 125 -18.35 -11.43 0.77
C SER A 125 -19.24 -12.02 -0.34
N LYS A 126 -18.86 -13.17 -0.89
CA LYS A 126 -19.74 -14.00 -1.76
C LYS A 126 -20.60 -14.98 -0.95
N THR A 127 -20.60 -14.88 0.38
CA THR A 127 -21.32 -15.82 1.24
C THR A 127 -22.78 -15.42 1.34
N SER A 128 -23.66 -16.27 0.82
CA SER A 128 -25.12 -16.15 0.85
C SER A 128 -25.73 -16.32 2.25
N SER A 129 -24.92 -16.57 3.29
CA SER A 129 -25.42 -16.78 4.65
C SER A 129 -25.09 -15.58 5.56
N LEU A 130 -26.15 -15.07 6.20
CA LEU A 130 -26.11 -13.95 7.14
C LEU A 130 -25.19 -14.22 8.37
N ALA A 131 -24.95 -15.49 8.69
CA ALA A 131 -24.11 -15.91 9.82
C ALA A 131 -22.61 -15.72 9.57
N SER A 132 -22.12 -16.02 8.35
CA SER A 132 -20.72 -15.76 7.96
C SER A 132 -20.45 -14.26 7.88
N TYR A 133 -21.42 -13.48 7.39
CA TYR A 133 -21.34 -12.01 7.37
C TYR A 133 -21.23 -11.40 8.78
N LYS A 134 -21.89 -11.97 9.79
CA LYS A 134 -21.74 -11.44 11.17
C LYS A 134 -20.37 -11.74 11.77
N MET A 135 -19.74 -12.85 11.39
CA MET A 135 -18.41 -13.26 11.90
C MET A 135 -17.26 -12.48 11.24
N ASP A 136 -17.34 -12.18 9.94
CA ASP A 136 -16.26 -11.48 9.22
C ASP A 136 -16.25 -9.94 9.45
N PHE A 137 -17.29 -9.40 10.09
CA PHE A 137 -17.57 -7.96 10.19
C PHE A 137 -17.81 -7.43 11.61
N HIS A 138 -17.91 -8.29 12.63
CA HIS A 138 -17.83 -7.86 14.03
C HIS A 138 -16.44 -8.16 14.60
N ASP A 139 -15.64 -7.10 14.69
CA ASP A 139 -14.80 -6.79 15.85
C ASP A 139 -14.73 -5.25 15.87
N GLY A 140 -15.15 -4.69 17.00
CA GLY A 140 -15.33 -3.25 17.24
C GLY A 140 -14.05 -2.45 17.33
#